data_AF-A0A1I7FPM7-F1
#
_entry.id   AF-A0A1I7FPM7-F1
#
_cell.length_a   1.000
_cell.length_b   1.000
_cell.length_c   1.000
_cell.angle_alpha   90.00
_cell.angle_beta   90.00
_cell.angle_gamma   90.00
#
_symmetry.space_group_name_H-M   'P 1'
#
loop_
_entity.id
_entity.type
_entity.pdbx_description
1 polymer ?
#
loop_
_entity_poly.entity_id
_entity_poly.type
_entity_poly.pdbx_seq_one_letter_code
_entity_poly.pdbx_strand_id
1 'polypeptide(L)'
;AIEQFFKDCKTYLGLDGYQVRSEKSINRYLTIMLINYTYCKMYSNNSYHFNTGYKSAKKDLQKSKAIFIYEAAASGTPIEEIFESLKIA
;
A
#
# COMPACT_ATOMS: atom_id res chain seq x y z
N ALA A 1 -6.63 -21.99 3.93
CA ALA A 1 -6.01 -20.83 4.64
C ALA A 1 -4.75 -20.33 3.93
N ILE A 2 -3.72 -21.18 3.75
CA ILE A 2 -2.47 -20.79 3.10
C ILE A 2 -2.62 -20.49 1.59
N GLU A 3 -3.49 -21.22 0.89
CA GLU A 3 -3.78 -20.97 -0.52
C GLU A 3 -4.37 -19.58 -0.77
N GLN A 4 -5.36 -19.18 0.04
CA GLN A 4 -5.97 -17.85 -0.05
C GLN A 4 -4.92 -16.75 0.17
N PHE A 5 -4.03 -16.93 1.15
CA PHE A 5 -2.90 -16.01 1.37
C PHE A 5 -2.04 -15.86 0.10
N PHE A 6 -1.59 -16.96 -0.50
CA PHE A 6 -0.76 -16.88 -1.71
C PHE A 6 -1.51 -16.28 -2.91
N LYS A 7 -2.81 -16.56 -3.05
CA LYS A 7 -3.65 -15.96 -4.08
C LYS A 7 -3.75 -14.44 -3.93
N ASP A 8 -3.96 -13.97 -2.71
CA ASP A 8 -4.02 -12.55 -2.39
C ASP A 8 -2.66 -11.86 -2.59
N CYS A 9 -1.57 -12.49 -2.17
CA CYS A 9 -0.20 -11.99 -2.39
C CYS A 9 0.13 -11.85 -3.88
N LYS A 10 -0.24 -12.81 -4.73
CA LYS A 10 -0.05 -12.70 -6.18
C LYS A 10 -0.89 -11.56 -6.75
N THR A 11 -2.19 -11.58 -6.46
CA THR A 11 -3.16 -10.67 -7.07
C THR A 11 -2.96 -9.21 -6.69
N TYR A 12 -2.64 -8.93 -5.42
CA TYR A 12 -2.64 -7.57 -4.87
C TYR A 12 -1.26 -7.07 -4.44
N LEU A 13 -0.31 -7.97 -4.14
CA LEU A 13 1.02 -7.62 -3.61
C LEU A 13 2.17 -7.98 -4.58
N GLY A 14 1.85 -8.48 -5.78
CA GLY A 14 2.80 -8.67 -6.88
C GLY A 14 3.79 -9.82 -6.70
N LEU A 15 3.44 -10.86 -5.92
CA LEU A 15 4.31 -12.01 -5.64
C LEU A 15 4.82 -12.71 -6.91
N ASP A 16 4.02 -12.76 -7.97
CA ASP A 16 4.36 -13.37 -9.26
C ASP A 16 4.98 -12.37 -10.27
N GLY A 17 4.90 -11.07 -10.00
CA GLY A 17 5.44 -10.02 -10.86
C GLY A 17 6.88 -9.60 -10.55
N TYR A 18 7.39 -9.89 -9.35
CA TYR A 18 8.70 -9.40 -8.90
C TYR A 18 9.77 -10.50 -8.91
N GLN A 19 10.70 -10.45 -9.87
CA GLN A 19 11.77 -11.45 -10.03
C GLN A 19 13.01 -11.11 -9.19
N VAL A 20 13.04 -11.60 -7.94
CA VAL A 20 14.18 -11.42 -7.05
C VAL A 20 15.07 -12.66 -7.03
N ARG A 21 16.39 -12.49 -7.20
CA ARG A 21 17.33 -13.61 -7.36
C ARG A 21 18.36 -13.77 -6.23
N SER A 22 18.58 -12.72 -5.44
CA SER A 22 19.46 -12.79 -4.27
C SER A 22 18.67 -13.21 -3.04
N GLU A 23 19.20 -14.13 -2.24
CA GLU A 23 18.61 -14.58 -0.96
C GLU A 23 18.25 -13.38 -0.06
N LYS A 24 19.18 -12.44 0.11
CA LYS A 24 18.97 -11.23 0.94
C LYS A 24 17.77 -10.41 0.44
N SER A 25 17.64 -10.28 -0.88
CA SER A 25 16.56 -9.52 -1.48
C SER A 25 15.24 -10.28 -1.42
N ILE A 26 15.24 -11.61 -1.56
CA ILE A 26 14.06 -12.47 -1.39
C ILE A 26 13.52 -12.32 0.03
N ASN A 27 14.38 -12.41 1.04
CA ASN A 27 13.99 -12.24 2.44
C ASN A 27 13.35 -10.87 2.68
N ARG A 28 13.99 -9.79 2.22
CA ARG A 28 13.43 -8.42 2.35
C ARG A 28 12.07 -8.29 1.69
N TYR A 29 11.93 -8.81 0.47
CA TYR A 29 10.68 -8.75 -0.28
C TYR A 29 9.55 -9.49 0.43
N LEU A 30 9.80 -10.74 0.85
CA LEU A 30 8.81 -11.54 1.58
C LEU A 30 8.44 -10.91 2.93
N THR A 31 9.41 -10.32 3.65
CA THR A 31 9.13 -9.59 4.89
C THR A 31 8.20 -8.39 4.68
N ILE A 32 8.48 -7.53 3.69
CA ILE A 32 7.64 -6.37 3.39
C ILE A 32 6.23 -6.82 2.98
N MET A 33 6.14 -7.87 2.16
CA MET A 33 4.87 -8.43 1.72
C MET A 33 4.05 -8.96 2.92
N LEU A 34 4.68 -9.68 3.84
CA LEU A 34 4.02 -10.21 5.03
C LEU A 34 3.54 -9.10 5.98
N ILE A 35 4.36 -8.05 6.15
CA ILE A 35 3.98 -6.86 6.94
C ILE A 35 2.76 -6.19 6.29
N ASN A 36 2.78 -5.97 4.97
CA ASN A 36 1.68 -5.33 4.26
C ASN A 36 0.38 -6.15 4.36
N TYR A 37 0.47 -7.47 4.16
CA TYR A 37 -0.67 -8.37 4.28
C TYR A 37 -1.26 -8.36 5.69
N THR A 38 -0.40 -8.41 6.72
CA THR A 38 -0.81 -8.37 8.13
C THR A 38 -1.46 -7.04 8.48
N TYR A 39 -0.86 -5.92 8.08
CA TYR A 39 -1.43 -4.59 8.25
C TYR A 39 -2.84 -4.50 7.64
N CYS A 40 -3.01 -4.92 6.39
CA CYS A 40 -4.30 -4.90 5.72
C CYS A 40 -5.33 -5.80 6.43
N LYS A 41 -4.95 -6.98 6.92
CA LYS A 41 -5.86 -7.80 7.73
C LYS A 41 -6.28 -7.08 9.01
N MET A 42 -5.36 -6.47 9.73
CA MET A 42 -5.68 -5.74 10.97
C MET A 42 -6.56 -4.50 10.70
N TYR A 43 -6.39 -3.85 9.56
CA TYR A 43 -7.15 -2.66 9.15
C TYR A 43 -8.64 -2.94 8.87
N SER A 44 -9.06 -4.20 8.81
CA SER A 44 -10.37 -4.62 8.27
C SER A 44 -11.55 -4.57 9.26
N ASN A 45 -11.64 -3.54 10.10
CA ASN A 45 -12.75 -3.26 11.04
C ASN A 45 -13.34 -4.53 11.70
N ASN A 46 -12.49 -5.32 12.38
CA ASN A 46 -12.78 -6.57 13.10
C ASN A 46 -13.07 -7.83 12.27
N SER A 47 -13.15 -7.76 10.94
CA SER A 47 -13.34 -8.95 10.09
C SER A 47 -12.07 -9.78 9.89
N TYR A 48 -10.90 -9.19 10.16
CA TYR A 48 -9.57 -9.73 9.82
C TYR A 48 -9.44 -10.20 8.36
N HIS A 49 -10.26 -9.67 7.46
CA HIS A 49 -10.28 -10.05 6.05
C HIS A 49 -9.36 -9.13 5.24
N PHE A 50 -8.33 -9.72 4.60
CA PHE A 50 -7.28 -8.99 3.89
C PHE A 50 -7.85 -8.01 2.86
N ASN A 51 -8.70 -8.50 1.94
CA ASN A 51 -9.19 -7.67 0.83
C ASN A 51 -10.07 -6.50 1.33
N THR A 52 -10.81 -6.71 2.43
CA THR A 52 -11.62 -5.65 3.04
C THR A 52 -10.72 -4.53 3.57
N GLY A 53 -9.71 -4.87 4.37
CA GLY A 53 -8.81 -3.87 4.91
C GLY A 53 -7.88 -3.26 3.87
N TYR A 54 -7.44 -4.02 2.85
CA TYR A 54 -6.70 -3.50 1.71
C TYR A 54 -7.49 -2.41 0.97
N LYS A 55 -8.77 -2.67 0.66
CA LYS A 55 -9.64 -1.68 0.00
C LYS A 55 -9.87 -0.45 0.87
N SER A 56 -10.09 -0.64 2.18
CA SER A 56 -10.25 0.47 3.13
C SER A 56 -8.99 1.33 3.23
N ALA A 57 -7.82 0.72 3.44
CA ALA A 57 -6.54 1.43 3.52
C ALA A 57 -6.25 2.21 2.22
N LYS A 58 -6.54 1.61 1.06
CA LYS A 58 -6.40 2.30 -0.24
C LYS A 58 -7.33 3.50 -0.37
N LYS A 59 -8.58 3.37 0.08
CA LYS A 59 -9.56 4.47 0.08
C LYS A 59 -9.12 5.61 1.01
N ASP A 60 -8.60 5.28 2.18
CA ASP A 60 -8.15 6.29 3.14
C ASP A 60 -6.84 6.96 2.71
N LEU A 61 -5.95 6.25 2.02
CA LEU A 61 -4.81 6.87 1.33
C LEU A 61 -5.27 7.89 0.27
N GLN A 62 -6.30 7.60 -0.52
CA GLN A 62 -6.85 8.55 -1.49
C GLN A 62 -7.43 9.80 -0.83
N LYS A 63 -8.19 9.62 0.27
CA LYS A 63 -8.71 10.75 1.05
C LYS A 63 -7.58 11.59 1.64
N SER A 64 -6.56 10.96 2.22
CA SER A 64 -5.41 11.64 2.80
C SER A 64 -4.65 12.45 1.75
N LYS A 65 -4.46 11.92 0.54
CA LYS A 65 -3.89 12.70 -0.58
C LYS A 65 -4.74 13.92 -0.93
N ALA A 66 -6.07 13.77 -1.00
CA ALA A 66 -6.96 14.88 -1.31
C ALA A 66 -6.91 15.97 -0.22
N ILE A 67 -6.90 15.58 1.05
CA ILE A 67 -6.76 16.49 2.19
C ILE A 67 -5.41 17.22 2.11
N PHE A 68 -4.32 16.49 1.89
CA PHE A 68 -2.99 17.06 1.75
C PHE A 68 -2.92 18.12 0.64
N ILE A 69 -3.47 17.82 -0.54
CA ILE A 69 -3.52 18.75 -1.67
C ILE A 69 -4.34 20.00 -1.31
N TYR A 70 -5.51 19.80 -0.69
CA TYR A 70 -6.37 20.90 -0.27
C TYR A 70 -5.68 21.83 0.74
N GLU A 71 -5.02 21.26 1.75
CA GLU A 71 -4.29 22.02 2.77
C GLU A 71 -3.09 22.77 2.18
N ALA A 72 -2.30 22.11 1.32
CA ALA A 72 -1.16 22.75 0.65
C ALA A 72 -1.59 23.89 -0.27
N ALA A 73 -2.69 23.71 -1.01
CA ALA A 73 -3.25 24.78 -1.84
C ALA A 73 -3.75 25.96 -0.99
N ALA A 74 -4.40 25.67 0.15
CA ALA A 74 -4.88 26.71 1.07
C ALA A 74 -3.72 27.48 1.74
N SER A 75 -2.55 26.86 1.94
CA SER A 75 -1.34 27.54 2.43
C SER A 75 -0.56 28.31 1.36
N GLY A 76 -1.00 28.28 0.10
CA GLY A 76 -0.33 28.96 -1.01
C GLY A 76 0.93 28.24 -1.50
N THR A 77 1.07 26.94 -1.23
CA THR A 77 2.20 26.13 -1.72
C THR A 77 2.13 26.02 -3.26
N PRO A 78 3.22 26.29 -3.99
CA PRO A 78 3.28 26.10 -5.44
C PRO A 78 2.92 24.67 -5.85
N ILE A 79 2.25 24.51 -6.99
CA ILE A 79 1.78 23.19 -7.45
C ILE A 79 2.95 22.26 -7.79
N GLU A 80 4.09 22.83 -8.19
CA GLU A 80 5.34 22.12 -8.46
C GLU A 80 5.86 21.40 -7.21
N GLU A 81 5.86 22.08 -6.06
CA GLU A 81 6.29 21.49 -4.78
C GLU A 81 5.34 20.36 -4.33
N ILE A 82 4.04 20.49 -4.63
CA ILE A 82 3.04 19.45 -4.36
C ILE A 82 3.30 18.21 -5.22
N PHE A 83 3.65 18.39 -6.50
CA PHE A 83 3.97 17.27 -7.41
C PHE A 83 5.26 16.55 -7.02
N GLU A 84 6.29 17.28 -6.62
CA GLU A 84 7.52 16.70 -6.07
C GLU A 84 7.23 15.87 -4.81
N SER A 85 6.46 16.43 -3.87
CA SER A 85 6.08 15.76 -2.62
C SER A 85 5.29 14.46 -2.86
N LEU A 86 4.38 14.47 -3.85
CA LEU A 86 3.58 13.30 -4.23
C LEU A 86 4.33 12.33 -5.15
N LYS A 87 5.56 12.67 -5.59
CA LYS A 87 6.38 11.90 -6.53
C LYS A 87 5.67 11.63 -7.85
N ILE A 88 5.02 12.66 -8.38
CA ILE A 88 4.31 12.63 -9.67
C ILE A 88 4.85 13.66 -10.68
N ALA A 89 5.86 14.43 -10.29
CA ALA A 89 6.66 15.28 -11.17
C ALA A 89 7.62 14.45 -12.03
#